data_AF-A0A962I6C9-F1
#
_entry.id   AF-A0A962I6C9-F1
#
_cell.length_a   1.000
_cell.length_b   1.000
_cell.length_c   1.000
_cell.angle_alpha   90.00
_cell.angle_beta   90.00
_cell.angle_gamma   90.00
#
_symmetry.space_group_name_H-M   'P 1'
#
loop_
_entity.id
_entity.type
_entity.pdbx_description
1 polymer ?
#
loop_
_entity_poly.entity_id
_entity_poly.type
_entity_poly.pdbx_seq_one_letter_code
_entity_poly.pdbx_strand_id
1 'polypeptide(L)'
;MFPTQSPPSQRNTGSYEQVTTAGETVSAFVPLPLPPAQPPLVVDADLGERLRVAELALARLETAGEMIPSLDWFVYAFVRKEAVLSSQIEGTQA
;
A
#
# COMPACT_ATOMS: atom_id res chain seq x y z
N MET A 1 -6.93 25.39 23.04
CA MET A 1 -5.89 25.90 22.12
C MET A 1 -5.33 24.69 21.41
N PHE A 2 -5.81 24.38 20.20
CA PHE A 2 -5.33 23.24 19.43
C PHE A 2 -4.04 23.65 18.70
N PRO A 3 -2.97 22.84 18.74
CA PRO A 3 -1.76 23.16 18.00
C PRO A 3 -2.06 23.15 16.50
N THR A 4 -1.80 24.28 15.84
CA THR A 4 -1.80 24.38 14.38
C THR A 4 -0.65 23.52 13.84
N GLN A 5 -0.97 22.34 13.30
CA GLN A 5 -0.03 21.59 12.47
C GLN A 5 0.33 22.46 11.26
N SER A 6 1.62 22.73 11.08
CA SER A 6 2.15 23.34 9.86
C SER A 6 1.73 22.51 8.64
N PRO A 7 1.40 23.13 7.49
CA PRO A 7 1.06 22.38 6.29
C PRO A 7 2.24 21.45 5.94
N PRO A 8 2.00 20.18 5.58
CA PRO A 8 3.07 19.27 5.24
C PRO A 8 3.85 19.87 4.05
N SER A 9 5.15 20.11 4.26
CA SER A 9 6.06 20.49 3.19
C SER A 9 5.90 19.54 2.01
N GLN A 10 5.81 20.10 0.79
CA GLN A 10 5.64 19.35 -0.46
C GLN A 10 6.61 18.15 -0.48
N ARG A 11 6.07 16.92 -0.40
CA ARG A 11 6.88 15.70 -0.34
C ARG A 11 7.47 15.46 -1.72
N ASN A 12 8.81 15.55 -1.85
CA ASN A 12 9.50 15.20 -3.08
C ASN A 12 9.57 13.68 -3.21
N THR A 13 8.78 13.09 -4.12
CA THR A 13 8.64 11.63 -4.28
C THR A 13 9.20 11.11 -5.60
N GLY A 14 9.75 12.00 -6.44
CA GLY A 14 10.22 11.66 -7.78
C GLY A 14 10.41 12.90 -8.66
N SER A 15 10.79 12.68 -9.91
CA SER A 15 10.96 13.71 -10.91
C SER A 15 10.14 13.39 -12.15
N TYR A 16 9.82 14.41 -12.95
CA TYR A 16 9.25 14.20 -14.28
C TYR A 16 10.36 14.18 -15.33
N GLU A 17 10.31 13.21 -16.23
CA GLU A 17 11.19 13.09 -17.38
C GLU A 17 10.38 13.10 -18.67
N GLN A 18 10.90 13.78 -19.69
CA GLN A 18 10.26 13.78 -21.01
C GLN A 18 10.68 12.52 -21.76
N VAL A 19 9.70 11.69 -22.12
CA VAL A 19 9.90 10.46 -22.85
C VAL A 19 9.17 10.56 -24.18
N THR A 20 9.86 10.23 -25.28
CA THR A 20 9.23 10.16 -26.61
C THR A 20 8.98 8.70 -26.98
N THR A 21 7.73 8.31 -27.20
CA THR A 21 7.35 6.98 -27.70
C THR A 21 6.35 7.11 -28.84
N ALA A 22 6.51 6.33 -29.91
CA ALA A 22 5.65 6.37 -31.10
C ALA A 22 5.41 7.78 -31.71
N GLY A 23 6.36 8.72 -31.52
CA GLY A 23 6.27 10.09 -32.01
C GLY A 23 5.54 11.07 -31.07
N GLU A 24 5.02 10.61 -29.93
CA GLU A 24 4.42 11.44 -28.89
C GLU A 24 5.42 11.71 -27.76
N THR A 25 5.51 12.96 -27.31
CA THR A 25 6.34 13.34 -26.15
C THR A 25 5.45 13.46 -24.92
N VAL A 26 5.74 12.65 -23.91
CA VAL A 26 4.99 12.60 -22.65
C VAL A 26 5.88 12.94 -21.46
N SER A 27 5.32 13.64 -20.48
CA SER A 27 5.99 13.90 -19.20
C SER A 27 5.69 12.74 -18.25
N ALA A 28 6.64 11.82 -18.12
CA ALA A 28 6.51 10.64 -17.28
C ALA A 28 7.04 10.91 -15.88
N PHE A 29 6.30 10.50 -14.84
CA PHE A 29 6.78 10.57 -13.47
C PHE A 29 7.70 9.39 -13.15
N VAL A 30 8.92 9.68 -12.74
CA VAL A 30 9.94 8.72 -12.29
C VAL A 30 10.05 8.83 -10.77
N PRO A 31 9.57 7.83 -10.00
CA PRO A 31 9.66 7.86 -8.55
C PRO A 31 11.11 7.73 -8.09
N LEU A 32 11.43 8.29 -6.92
CA LEU A 32 12.71 8.04 -6.26
C LEU A 32 12.87 6.54 -5.94
N PRO A 33 14.09 5.98 -6.03
CA PRO A 33 14.32 4.58 -5.72
C PRO A 33 14.01 4.27 -4.25
N LEU A 34 13.56 3.04 -3.99
CA LEU A 34 13.37 2.51 -2.64
C LEU A 34 14.63 1.76 -2.17
N PRO A 35 14.98 1.82 -0.87
CA PRO A 35 14.28 2.55 0.20
C PRO A 35 14.53 4.07 0.12
N PRO A 36 13.63 4.90 0.70
CA PRO A 36 13.85 6.34 0.79
C PRO A 36 15.18 6.62 1.49
N ALA A 37 15.95 7.58 0.97
CA ALA A 37 17.23 7.98 1.57
C ALA A 37 17.10 9.19 2.51
N GLN A 38 16.09 10.04 2.30
CA GLN A 38 15.97 11.34 2.98
C GLN A 38 14.50 11.67 3.33
N PRO A 39 14.05 11.40 4.57
CA PRO A 39 14.76 10.63 5.59
C PRO A 39 14.83 9.13 5.23
N PRO A 40 15.81 8.39 5.78
CA PRO A 40 15.86 6.95 5.61
C PRO A 40 14.64 6.28 6.25
N LEU A 41 14.25 5.11 5.75
CA LEU A 41 13.29 4.26 6.42
C LEU A 41 13.83 3.87 7.81
N VAL A 42 13.10 4.21 8.87
CA VAL A 42 13.43 3.83 10.25
C VAL A 42 12.41 2.81 10.73
N VAL A 43 12.89 1.61 11.08
CA VAL A 43 12.11 0.60 11.78
C VAL A 43 12.46 0.70 13.25
N ASP A 44 11.78 1.58 13.96
CA ASP A 44 11.94 1.76 15.40
C ASP A 44 11.15 0.71 16.18
N ALA A 45 11.18 0.80 17.51
CA ALA A 45 10.50 -0.15 18.38
C ALA A 45 8.97 -0.15 18.20
N ASP A 46 8.35 1.01 17.92
CA ASP A 46 6.90 1.08 17.73
C ASP A 46 6.49 0.43 16.40
N LEU A 47 7.18 0.76 15.30
CA LEU A 47 6.94 0.13 14.01
C LEU A 47 7.26 -1.36 14.04
N GLY A 48 8.34 -1.76 14.72
CA GLY A 48 8.73 -3.16 14.90
C GLY A 48 7.67 -3.95 15.67
N GLU A 49 7.09 -3.40 16.73
CA GLU A 49 6.02 -4.06 17.48
C GLU A 49 4.73 -4.18 16.66
N ARG A 50 4.37 -3.15 15.89
CA ARG A 50 3.22 -3.22 14.96
C ARG A 50 3.42 -4.30 13.91
N LEU A 51 4.62 -4.39 13.34
CA LEU A 51 4.98 -5.42 12.37
C LEU A 51 4.83 -6.81 12.99
N ARG A 52 5.38 -7.02 14.19
CA ARG A 52 5.27 -8.29 14.93
C ARG A 52 3.82 -8.68 15.20
N VAL A 53 2.97 -7.72 15.59
CA VAL A 53 1.53 -7.96 15.80
C VAL A 53 0.84 -8.35 14.49
N ALA A 54 1.18 -7.68 13.38
CA ALA A 54 0.64 -8.02 12.07
C ALA A 54 1.07 -9.42 11.60
N GLU A 55 2.34 -9.77 11.75
CA GLU A 55 2.87 -11.11 11.45
C GLU A 55 2.16 -12.20 12.26
N LEU A 56 1.93 -11.98 13.56
CA LEU A 56 1.18 -12.91 14.40
C LEU A 56 -0.27 -13.07 13.94
N ALA A 57 -0.92 -11.99 13.49
CA ALA A 57 -2.26 -12.06 12.96
C ALA A 57 -2.31 -12.86 11.64
N LEU A 58 -1.31 -12.71 10.78
CA LEU A 58 -1.18 -13.50 9.55
C LEU A 58 -0.95 -14.98 9.85
N ALA A 59 -0.06 -15.32 10.79
CA ALA A 59 0.17 -16.70 11.19
C ALA A 59 -1.11 -17.36 11.75
N ARG A 60 -1.90 -16.63 12.55
CA ARG A 60 -3.21 -17.11 13.03
C ARG A 60 -4.19 -17.34 11.90
N LEU A 61 -4.21 -16.47 10.89
CA LEU A 61 -5.05 -16.64 9.70
C LEU A 61 -4.64 -17.88 8.91
N GLU A 62 -3.34 -18.12 8.74
CA GLU A 62 -2.80 -19.30 8.06
C GLU A 62 -3.24 -20.59 8.77
N THR A 63 -3.05 -20.68 10.09
CA THR A 63 -3.53 -21.81 10.88
C THR A 63 -5.05 -21.98 10.80
N ALA A 64 -5.83 -20.89 10.81
CA ALA A 64 -7.27 -20.97 10.63
C ALA A 64 -7.65 -21.49 9.24
N GLY A 65 -6.87 -21.13 8.20
CA GLY A 65 -7.00 -21.60 6.84
C GLY A 65 -6.87 -23.11 6.70
N GLU A 66 -5.98 -23.75 7.47
CA GLU A 66 -5.79 -25.21 7.47
C GLU A 66 -7.04 -25.97 7.94
N MET A 67 -7.90 -25.34 8.75
CA MET A 67 -9.15 -25.94 9.23
C MET A 67 -10.31 -25.81 8.24
N ILE A 68 -10.11 -25.12 7.10
CA ILE A 68 -11.16 -24.87 6.13
C ILE A 68 -11.34 -26.11 5.23
N PRO A 69 -12.56 -26.67 5.12
CA PRO A 69 -12.80 -27.88 4.32
C PRO A 69 -12.49 -27.74 2.82
N SER A 70 -12.62 -26.53 2.27
CA SER A 70 -12.24 -26.21 0.90
C SER A 70 -11.84 -24.75 0.80
N LEU A 71 -10.57 -24.53 0.47
CA LEU A 71 -10.00 -23.20 0.29
C LEU A 71 -10.63 -22.47 -0.90
N ASP A 72 -10.94 -23.18 -1.99
CA ASP A 72 -11.52 -22.60 -3.20
C ASP A 72 -12.89 -21.94 -2.95
N TRP A 73 -13.75 -22.61 -2.18
CA TRP A 73 -15.07 -22.06 -1.80
C TRP A 73 -14.93 -20.86 -0.87
N PHE A 74 -13.97 -20.91 0.05
CA PHE A 74 -13.70 -19.80 0.95
C PHE A 74 -13.20 -18.57 0.19
N VAL A 75 -12.19 -18.72 -0.66
CA VAL A 75 -11.65 -17.63 -1.49
C VAL A 75 -12.74 -17.04 -2.39
N TYR A 76 -13.56 -17.88 -3.02
CA TYR A 76 -14.68 -17.42 -3.85
C TYR A 76 -15.65 -16.49 -3.10
N ALA A 77 -15.95 -16.78 -1.83
CA ALA A 77 -16.84 -15.96 -1.01
C ALA A 77 -16.27 -14.56 -0.70
N PHE A 78 -14.94 -14.42 -0.60
CA PHE A 78 -14.29 -13.18 -0.16
C PHE A 78 -13.69 -12.34 -1.29
N VAL A 79 -13.28 -12.93 -2.41
CA VAL A 79 -12.67 -12.21 -3.54
C VAL A 79 -13.58 -11.12 -4.08
N ARG A 80 -14.89 -11.39 -4.21
CA ARG A 80 -15.85 -10.38 -4.69
C ARG A 80 -15.99 -9.20 -3.72
N LYS A 81 -15.93 -9.47 -2.42
CA LYS A 81 -16.03 -8.43 -1.38
C LYS A 81 -14.80 -7.52 -1.42
N GLU A 82 -13.60 -8.09 -1.44
CA GLU A 82 -12.36 -7.31 -1.47
C GLU A 82 -12.21 -6.51 -2.77
N ALA A 83 -12.59 -7.09 -3.91
CA ALA A 83 -12.58 -6.38 -5.18
C ALA A 83 -13.49 -5.14 -5.15
N VAL A 84 -14.72 -5.26 -4.63
CA VAL A 84 -15.65 -4.13 -4.53
C VAL A 84 -15.12 -3.06 -3.58
N LEU A 85 -14.58 -3.44 -2.42
CA LEU A 85 -14.04 -2.50 -1.44
C LEU A 85 -12.81 -1.77 -1.98
N SER A 86 -11.90 -2.47 -2.66
CA SER A 86 -10.71 -1.86 -3.27
C SER A 86 -11.10 -0.86 -4.36
N SER A 87 -12.07 -1.22 -5.22
CA SER A 87 -12.59 -0.32 -6.26
C SER A 87 -13.18 0.98 -5.69
N GLN A 88 -13.85 0.91 -4.54
CA GLN A 88 -14.40 2.09 -3.87
C GLN A 88 -13.31 3.03 -3.33
N ILE A 89 -12.18 2.48 -2.86
CA ILE A 89 -11.03 3.28 -2.41
C ILE A 89 -10.43 4.07 -3.57
N GLU A 90 -10.41 3.47 -4.76
CA GLU A 90 -9.92 4.11 -6.00
C GLU A 90 -10.94 5.09 -6.62
N GLY A 91 -12.12 5.25 -6.02
CA GLY A 91 -13.16 6.18 -6.48
C GLY A 91 -14.04 5.65 -7.61
N THR A 92 -13.99 4.34 -7.89
CA THR A 92 -14.86 3.70 -8.88
C THR A 92 -16.12 3.13 -8.22
N GLN A 93 -17.28 3.43 -8.81
CA GLN A 93 -18.58 2.86 -8.42
C GLN A 93 -18.94 1.81 -9.49
N ALA A 94 -19.04 0.54 -9.10
CA ALA A 94 -19.52 -0.55 -9.95
C ALA A 94 -21.02 -0.75 -9.77
#